data_AF-A0A523UBX1-F1
#
_entry.id   AF-A0A523UBX1-F1
#
_cell.length_a   1.000
_cell.length_b   1.000
_cell.length_c   1.000
_cell.angle_alpha   90.00
_cell.angle_beta   90.00
_cell.angle_gamma   90.00
#
_symmetry.space_group_name_H-M   'P 1'
#
loop_
_entity.id
_entity.type
_entity.pdbx_description
1 polymer ?
#
loop_
_entity_poly.entity_id
_entity_poly.type
_entity_poly.pdbx_seq_one_letter_code
_entity_poly.pdbx_strand_id
1 'polypeptide(L)'
;MTSAPIRVTIFDHSKEEHCTGYCGVAWSLEEVAFVTEHLKRKYGDAVKVEYIDLAQSKAPPEIIDRIRTHNLPLPVVAINGVLKLSGCVEYRGIMEAIEAQREVIGECQRLWIEPTT
;
A
#
# COMPACT_ATOMS: atom_id res chain seq x y z
N MET A 1 2.30 -5.16 24.36
CA MET A 1 1.73 -3.97 23.68
C MET A 1 1.56 -4.33 22.21
N THR A 2 0.33 -4.52 21.73
CA THR A 2 0.07 -4.77 20.32
C THR A 2 0.20 -3.44 19.57
N SER A 3 1.27 -3.29 18.79
CA SER A 3 1.39 -2.18 17.84
C SER A 3 0.19 -2.21 16.90
N ALA A 4 -0.33 -1.03 16.52
CA ALA A 4 -1.36 -0.95 15.51
C ALA A 4 -0.88 -1.64 14.21
N PRO A 5 -1.78 -2.35 13.49
CA PRO A 5 -1.40 -3.04 12.27
C PRO A 5 -1.00 -2.03 11.19
N ILE A 6 0.00 -2.39 10.38
CA ILE A 6 0.37 -1.61 9.20
C ILE A 6 -0.79 -1.65 8.22
N ARG A 7 -1.23 -0.48 7.78
CA ARG A 7 -2.31 -0.36 6.79
C ARG A 7 -1.70 -0.27 5.40
N VAL A 8 -2.10 -1.17 4.53
CA VAL A 8 -1.72 -1.18 3.11
C VAL A 8 -2.98 -0.86 2.33
N THR A 9 -3.00 0.26 1.63
CA THR A 9 -4.14 0.66 0.80
C THR A 9 -3.70 0.69 -0.66
N ILE A 10 -4.39 -0.09 -1.50
CA ILE A 10 -4.15 -0.15 -2.94
C ILE A 10 -5.26 0.67 -3.62
N PHE A 11 -4.88 1.72 -4.31
CA PHE A 11 -5.76 2.56 -5.11
C PHE A 11 -5.62 2.17 -6.57
N ASP A 12 -6.73 1.83 -7.21
CA ASP A 12 -6.76 1.50 -8.63
C ASP A 12 -8.03 2.07 -9.29
N HIS A 13 -8.12 2.07 -10.62
CA HIS A 13 -9.27 2.59 -11.34
C HIS A 13 -9.77 1.57 -12.36
N SER A 14 -10.72 0.73 -11.94
CA SER A 14 -11.17 -0.44 -12.72
C SER A 14 -11.84 -0.11 -14.07
N LYS A 15 -12.20 1.15 -14.30
CA LYS A 15 -12.90 1.61 -15.52
C LYS A 15 -12.05 2.45 -16.47
N GLU A 16 -10.80 2.77 -16.11
CA GLU A 16 -9.92 3.51 -17.02
C GLU A 16 -9.26 2.50 -17.95
N GLU A 17 -9.26 2.84 -19.25
CA GLU A 17 -8.79 1.93 -20.28
C GLU A 17 -7.30 1.61 -20.06
N HIS A 18 -6.99 0.32 -20.19
CA HIS A 18 -5.64 -0.21 -20.03
C HIS A 18 -4.69 0.54 -20.97
N CYS A 19 -3.60 1.09 -20.43
CA CYS A 19 -2.56 1.70 -21.23
C CYS A 19 -2.19 0.82 -22.43
N THR A 20 -2.32 1.35 -23.63
CA THR A 20 -2.00 0.65 -24.89
C THR A 20 -0.51 0.60 -25.22
N GLY A 21 0.35 1.12 -24.34
CA GLY A 21 1.80 1.11 -24.52
C GLY A 21 2.55 1.12 -23.19
N TYR A 22 3.19 0.00 -22.86
CA TYR A 22 4.27 -0.13 -21.86
C TYR A 22 3.99 0.30 -20.41
N CYS A 23 2.75 0.61 -20.00
CA CYS A 23 2.42 0.65 -18.59
C CYS A 23 2.24 -0.78 -18.08
N GLY A 24 2.89 -1.12 -16.97
CA GLY A 24 2.57 -2.32 -16.20
C GLY A 24 1.07 -2.46 -16.04
N VAL A 25 0.60 -3.68 -16.25
CA VAL A 25 -0.80 -4.06 -16.35
C VAL A 25 -1.56 -3.49 -15.14
N ALA A 26 -2.66 -2.77 -15.39
CA ALA A 26 -3.62 -2.45 -14.33
C ALA A 26 -3.96 -3.74 -13.60
N TRP A 27 -3.95 -3.73 -12.27
CA TRP A 27 -4.13 -4.97 -11.54
C TRP A 27 -5.54 -5.50 -11.78
N SER A 28 -5.62 -6.69 -12.37
CA SER A 28 -6.87 -7.42 -12.40
C SER A 28 -7.36 -7.66 -10.97
N LEU A 29 -8.68 -7.85 -10.81
CA LEU A 29 -9.24 -8.23 -9.52
C LEU A 29 -8.62 -9.53 -8.97
N GLU A 30 -8.15 -10.41 -9.85
CA GLU A 30 -7.41 -11.63 -9.49
C GLU A 30 -6.02 -11.31 -8.91
N GLU A 31 -5.29 -10.37 -9.48
CA GLU A 31 -3.99 -9.91 -8.94
C GLU A 31 -4.15 -9.22 -7.58
N VAL A 32 -5.18 -8.38 -7.43
CA VAL A 32 -5.53 -7.76 -6.14
C VAL A 32 -5.83 -8.83 -5.09
N ALA A 33 -6.64 -9.84 -5.45
CA ALA A 33 -6.99 -10.94 -4.55
C ALA A 33 -5.75 -11.76 -4.19
N PHE A 34 -4.91 -12.10 -5.17
CA PHE A 34 -3.64 -12.81 -4.97
C PHE A 34 -2.75 -12.07 -3.97
N VAL A 35 -2.52 -10.77 -4.19
CA VAL A 35 -1.67 -9.95 -3.32
C VAL A 35 -2.25 -9.87 -1.91
N THR A 36 -3.55 -9.62 -1.80
CA THR A 36 -4.24 -9.50 -0.51
C THR A 36 -4.14 -10.79 0.31
N GLU A 37 -4.36 -11.95 -0.33
CA GLU A 37 -4.26 -13.24 0.34
C GLU A 37 -2.82 -13.54 0.78
N HIS A 38 -1.84 -13.28 -0.09
CA HIS A 38 -0.44 -13.55 0.22
C HIS A 38 0.10 -12.65 1.34
N LEU A 39 -0.26 -11.37 1.36
CA LEU A 39 0.07 -10.46 2.45
C LEU A 39 -0.57 -10.91 3.76
N LYS A 40 -1.84 -11.30 3.75
CA LYS A 40 -2.52 -11.85 4.93
C LYS A 40 -1.87 -13.14 5.42
N ARG A 41 -1.48 -14.03 4.51
CA ARG A 41 -0.80 -15.29 4.85
C ARG A 41 0.58 -15.05 5.46
N LYS A 42 1.33 -14.07 4.95
CA LYS A 42 2.69 -13.76 5.41
C LYS A 42 2.71 -12.99 6.74
N TYR A 43 1.83 -12.00 6.89
CA TYR A 43 1.88 -11.05 8.00
C TYR A 43 0.77 -11.24 9.04
N GLY A 44 -0.25 -12.06 8.74
CA GLY A 44 -1.40 -12.25 9.61
C GLY A 44 -2.08 -10.92 9.94
N ASP A 45 -2.44 -10.74 11.21
CA ASP A 45 -3.11 -9.53 11.70
C ASP A 45 -2.18 -8.31 11.84
N ALA A 46 -0.86 -8.46 11.60
CA ALA A 46 0.08 -7.35 11.66
C ALA A 46 -0.06 -6.39 10.47
N VAL A 47 -0.71 -6.82 9.38
CA VAL A 47 -0.99 -6.02 8.19
C VAL A 47 -2.48 -6.08 7.87
N LYS A 48 -3.08 -4.92 7.63
CA LYS A 48 -4.44 -4.80 7.09
C LYS A 48 -4.35 -4.27 5.68
N VAL A 49 -4.88 -5.03 4.72
CA VAL A 49 -4.91 -4.65 3.31
C VAL A 49 -6.31 -4.16 2.94
N GLU A 50 -6.38 -3.04 2.24
CA GLU A 50 -7.60 -2.44 1.72
C GLU A 50 -7.42 -2.13 0.23
N TYR A 51 -8.42 -2.45 -0.57
CA TYR A 51 -8.48 -2.11 -1.99
C TYR A 51 -9.56 -1.06 -2.22
N ILE A 52 -9.19 0.04 -2.87
CA ILE A 52 -10.06 1.16 -3.15
C ILE A 52 -10.10 1.37 -4.66
N ASP A 53 -11.25 1.03 -5.26
CA ASP A 53 -11.54 1.33 -6.65
C ASP A 53 -11.98 2.80 -6.78
N LEU A 54 -11.15 3.63 -7.40
CA LEU A 54 -11.40 5.04 -7.67
C LEU A 54 -12.57 5.24 -8.65
N ALA A 55 -12.92 4.23 -9.46
CA ALA A 55 -14.02 4.29 -10.41
C ALA A 55 -15.41 4.04 -9.78
N GLN A 56 -15.44 3.56 -8.53
CA GLN A 56 -16.66 3.17 -7.81
C GLN A 56 -16.77 3.78 -6.42
N SER A 57 -15.65 4.17 -5.80
CA SER A 57 -15.61 4.56 -4.39
C SER A 57 -15.60 6.07 -4.16
N LYS A 58 -16.04 6.47 -2.97
CA LYS A 58 -15.73 7.76 -2.35
C LYS A 58 -14.34 7.68 -1.72
N ALA A 59 -13.30 7.44 -2.50
CA ALA A 59 -11.94 7.59 -1.98
C ALA A 59 -11.78 9.01 -1.42
N PRO A 60 -10.98 9.21 -0.34
CA PRO A 60 -10.79 10.54 0.21
C PRO A 60 -10.33 11.50 -0.90
N PRO A 61 -11.00 12.65 -1.09
CA PRO A 61 -10.71 13.56 -2.21
C PRO A 61 -9.25 14.02 -2.17
N GLU A 62 -8.67 14.17 -0.97
CA GLU A 62 -7.25 14.48 -0.78
C GLU A 62 -6.30 13.48 -1.44
N ILE A 63 -6.62 12.19 -1.45
CA ILE A 63 -5.78 11.16 -2.05
C ILE A 63 -5.93 11.19 -3.57
N ILE A 64 -7.16 11.35 -4.07
CA ILE A 64 -7.43 11.50 -5.49
C ILE A 64 -6.66 12.71 -6.04
N ASP A 65 -6.75 13.84 -5.35
CA ASP A 65 -6.08 15.08 -5.74
C ASP A 65 -4.56 14.92 -5.73
N ARG A 66 -3.99 14.21 -4.74
CA ARG A 66 -2.55 13.92 -4.71
C ARG A 66 -2.11 13.03 -5.86
N ILE A 67 -2.85 11.96 -6.16
CA ILE A 67 -2.55 11.05 -7.28
C ILE A 67 -2.55 11.83 -8.60
N ARG A 68 -3.57 12.67 -8.82
CA ARG A 68 -3.69 13.50 -10.03
C ARG A 68 -2.64 14.60 -10.11
N THR A 69 -2.41 15.34 -9.02
CA THR A 69 -1.46 16.46 -8.97
C THR A 69 -0.03 15.99 -9.26
N HIS A 70 0.33 14.80 -8.78
CA HIS A 70 1.64 14.20 -9.02
C HIS A 70 1.70 13.31 -10.26
N ASN A 71 0.60 13.22 -11.02
CA ASN A 71 0.47 12.38 -12.21
C ASN A 71 0.96 10.94 -11.97
N LEU A 72 0.58 10.36 -10.82
CA LEU A 72 1.04 9.04 -10.43
C LEU A 72 0.32 7.97 -11.24
N PRO A 73 1.05 7.04 -11.89
CA PRO A 73 0.42 5.94 -12.59
C PRO A 73 -0.26 4.99 -11.60
N LEU A 74 -1.43 4.47 -11.98
CA LEU A 74 -2.13 3.44 -11.22
C LEU A 74 -1.56 2.04 -11.54
N PRO A 75 -1.70 1.07 -10.61
CA PRO A 75 -2.18 1.24 -9.23
C PRO A 75 -1.19 2.02 -8.35
N VAL A 76 -1.71 2.71 -7.33
CA VAL A 76 -0.92 3.42 -6.31
C VAL A 76 -1.07 2.70 -4.97
N VAL A 77 0.02 2.47 -4.25
CA VAL A 77 0.00 1.84 -2.93
C VAL A 77 0.43 2.81 -1.86
N ALA A 78 -0.40 2.94 -0.82
CA ALA A 78 -0.08 3.63 0.41
C ALA A 78 0.23 2.66 1.54
N ILE A 79 1.25 2.99 2.34
CA ILE A 79 1.56 2.30 3.59
C ILE A 79 1.34 3.31 4.72
N ASN A 80 0.44 2.98 5.66
CA ASN A 80 -0.01 3.87 6.74
C ASN A 80 -0.47 5.25 6.23
N GLY A 81 -1.19 5.29 5.10
CA GLY A 81 -1.70 6.52 4.49
C GLY A 81 -0.66 7.34 3.70
N VAL A 82 0.59 6.90 3.66
CA VAL A 82 1.65 7.55 2.87
C VAL A 82 1.80 6.82 1.54
N LEU A 83 1.63 7.52 0.41
CA LEU A 83 1.86 6.97 -0.93
C LEU A 83 3.34 6.54 -1.07
N LYS A 84 3.59 5.30 -1.48
CA LYS A 84 4.93 4.70 -1.57
C LYS A 84 5.28 4.13 -2.93
N LEU A 85 4.31 3.51 -3.62
CA LEU A 85 4.52 2.83 -4.90
C LEU A 85 3.44 3.28 -5.89
N SER A 86 3.75 3.30 -7.18
CA SER A 86 2.81 3.68 -8.25
C SER A 86 3.19 3.00 -9.58
N GLY A 87 2.21 2.58 -10.37
CA GLY A 87 2.38 2.02 -11.71
C GLY A 87 2.70 0.53 -11.69
N CYS A 88 3.90 0.14 -12.12
CA CYS A 88 4.37 -1.25 -12.11
C CYS A 88 4.65 -1.75 -10.69
N VAL A 89 3.59 -1.83 -9.88
CA VAL A 89 3.66 -2.35 -8.52
C VAL A 89 3.53 -3.86 -8.60
N GLU A 90 4.42 -4.57 -7.92
CA GLU A 90 4.38 -6.01 -7.76
C GLU A 90 4.33 -6.38 -6.28
N TYR A 91 3.86 -7.59 -5.97
CA TYR A 91 3.80 -8.12 -4.61
C TYR A 91 5.11 -7.93 -3.83
N ARG A 92 6.26 -8.16 -4.49
CA ARG A 92 7.59 -7.99 -3.86
C ARG A 92 7.84 -6.56 -3.40
N GLY A 93 7.53 -5.57 -4.23
CA GLY A 93 7.71 -4.16 -3.87
C GLY A 93 6.86 -3.76 -2.66
N ILE A 94 5.64 -4.31 -2.56
CA ILE A 94 4.79 -4.07 -1.38
C ILE A 94 5.39 -4.71 -0.13
N MET A 95 5.91 -5.93 -0.21
CA MET A 95 6.60 -6.55 0.94
C MET A 95 7.80 -5.71 1.39
N GLU A 96 8.66 -5.28 0.47
CA GLU A 96 9.83 -4.47 0.80
C GLU A 96 9.43 -3.15 1.48
N ALA A 97 8.35 -2.50 1.01
CA ALA A 97 7.81 -1.30 1.64
C ALA A 97 7.24 -1.55 3.05
N ILE A 98 6.63 -2.71 3.29
CA ILE A 98 6.14 -3.11 4.62
C ILE A 98 7.31 -3.37 5.57
N GLU A 99 8.33 -4.13 5.16
CA GLU A 99 9.48 -4.43 6.01
C GLU A 99 10.25 -3.16 6.37
N ALA A 100 10.46 -2.26 5.42
CA ALA A 100 11.10 -0.96 5.68
C ALA A 100 10.34 -0.14 6.75
N GLN A 101 9.00 -0.21 6.79
CA GLN A 101 8.22 0.44 7.85
C GLN A 101 8.40 -0.24 9.21
N ARG A 102 8.53 -1.58 9.25
CA ARG A 102 8.73 -2.32 10.49
C ARG A 102 10.10 -2.05 11.11
N GLU A 103 11.13 -1.88 10.28
CA GLU A 103 12.47 -1.49 10.74
C GLU A 103 12.45 -0.13 11.45
N VAL A 104 11.80 0.87 10.85
CA VAL A 104 11.66 2.22 11.44
C VAL A 104 10.89 2.19 12.77
N ILE A 105 9.82 1.39 12.87
CA ILE A 105 9.08 1.21 14.14
C ILE A 105 9.95 0.53 15.20
N GLY A 106 10.76 -0.45 14.80
CA GLY A 106 11.70 -1.17 15.69
C GLY A 106 12.90 -0.34 16.14
N GLU A 107 13.25 0.73 15.43
CA GLU A 107 14.26 1.71 15.86
C GLU A 107 13.68 2.74 16.82
N CYS A 108 12.47 3.24 16.55
CA CYS A 108 11.80 4.19 17.45
C CYS A 108 11.54 3.55 18.83
N GLN A 109 11.20 2.27 18.91
CA GLN A 109 11.06 1.55 20.20
C GLN A 109 12.38 1.32 20.96
N ARG A 110 13.53 1.30 20.28
CA ARG A 110 14.84 1.07 20.93
C ARG A 110 15.41 2.32 21.60
N LEU A 111 14.90 3.51 21.26
CA LEU A 111 15.38 4.79 21.80
C LEU A 111 14.69 5.21 23.11
N TRP A 112 13.67 4.51 23.58
CA TRP A 112 12.93 4.84 24.81
C TRP A 112 13.25 3.93 26.02
N ILE A 113 14.25 3.07 25.93
CA ILE A 113 14.72 2.33 27.12
C ILE A 113 15.73 3.23 27.84
N GLU A 114 15.25 4.12 28.70
CA GLU A 114 16.12 4.84 29.63
C GLU A 114 16.81 3.83 30.57
N PRO A 115 18.13 3.96 30.80
CA PRO A 115 18.81 3.12 31.76
C PRO A 115 18.37 3.53 33.18
N THR A 116 17.67 2.62 33.86
CA THR A 116 17.50 2.66 35.31
C THR A 116 18.87 2.74 35.98
N THR A 117 19.14 3.83 36.70
CA THR A 117 20.07 3.86 37.84
C THR A 117 19.50 4.80 38.89
#